data_AF-A0A450WUK9-F1
#
_entry.id   AF-A0A450WUK9-F1
#
_cell.length_a   1.000
_cell.length_b   1.000
_cell.length_c   1.000
_cell.angle_alpha   90.00
_cell.angle_beta   90.00
_cell.angle_gamma   90.00
#
_symmetry.space_group_name_H-M   'P 1'
#
loop_
_entity.id
_entity.type
_entity.pdbx_description
1 polymer ?
#
loop_
_entity_poly.entity_id
_entity_poly.type
_entity_poly.pdbx_seq_one_letter_code
_entity_poly.pdbx_strand_id
1 'polypeptide(L)'
;KYVPPYEIAERIQEAKEKWMERGMRKGIREGEVRGREKGKQEGLQEGEMKGRMEIAMTLLDKGMDVSEVSEISGLSEEEIRKLSID
;
A
#
# COMPACT_ATOMS: atom_id res chain seq x y z
N LYS A 1 10.55 8.30 -55.03
CA LYS A 1 9.07 8.15 -55.09
C LYS A 1 8.48 9.31 -54.29
N TYR A 2 7.58 10.09 -54.90
CA TYR A 2 6.82 11.11 -54.18
C TYR A 2 5.87 10.42 -53.20
N VAL A 3 5.85 10.87 -51.95
CA VAL A 3 4.89 10.42 -50.92
C VAL A 3 3.91 11.56 -50.73
N PRO A 4 2.61 11.37 -51.03
CA PRO A 4 1.62 12.41 -50.87
C PRO A 4 1.50 12.88 -49.41
N PRO A 5 1.22 14.17 -49.17
CA PRO A 5 1.09 14.73 -47.82
C PRO A 5 0.08 14.01 -46.92
N TYR A 6 -1.00 13.45 -47.49
CA TYR A 6 -2.01 12.71 -46.73
C TYR A 6 -1.45 11.42 -46.11
N GLU A 7 -0.54 10.71 -46.79
CA GLU A 7 0.10 9.51 -46.22
C GLU A 7 1.02 9.86 -45.06
N ILE A 8 1.65 11.04 -45.10
CA ILE A 8 2.48 11.54 -43.99
C ILE A 8 1.60 11.87 -42.79
N ALA A 9 0.47 12.54 -43.01
CA ALA A 9 -0.49 12.87 -41.97
C ALA A 9 -1.08 11.61 -41.30
N GLU A 10 -1.45 10.61 -42.10
CA GLU A 10 -1.95 9.32 -41.62
C GLU A 10 -0.92 8.61 -40.73
N ARG A 11 0.35 8.56 -41.17
CA ARG A 11 1.43 7.96 -40.37
C ARG A 11 1.66 8.68 -39.04
N ILE A 12 1.58 10.01 -39.02
CA ILE A 12 1.71 10.81 -37.79
C ILE A 12 0.54 10.53 -36.85
N GLN A 13 -0.68 10.46 -37.39
CA GLN A 13 -1.88 10.17 -36.62
C GLN A 13 -1.83 8.76 -36.01
N GLU A 14 -1.50 7.74 -36.81
CA GLU A 14 -1.31 6.38 -36.30
C GLU A 14 -0.22 6.30 -35.23
N ALA A 15 0.90 7.00 -35.43
CA ALA A 15 1.97 7.03 -34.46
C ALA A 15 1.46 7.65 -33.15
N LYS A 16 0.75 8.77 -33.22
CA LYS A 16 0.16 9.44 -32.05
C LYS A 16 -0.81 8.52 -31.31
N GLU A 17 -1.70 7.84 -32.02
CA GLU A 17 -2.65 6.89 -31.43
C GLU A 17 -1.92 5.73 -30.73
N LYS A 18 -0.93 5.12 -31.39
CA LYS A 18 -0.10 4.05 -30.80
C LYS A 18 0.65 4.53 -29.56
N TRP A 19 1.19 5.75 -29.57
CA TRP A 19 1.88 6.33 -28.42
C TRP A 19 0.93 6.59 -27.25
N MET A 20 -0.26 7.14 -27.53
CA MET A 20 -1.29 7.37 -26.52
C MET A 20 -1.79 6.06 -25.90
N GLU A 21 -2.07 5.05 -26.73
CA GLU A 21 -2.49 3.73 -26.26
C GLU A 21 -1.42 3.09 -25.37
N ARG A 22 -0.15 3.15 -25.78
CA ARG A 22 0.98 2.65 -24.97
C ARG A 22 1.11 3.41 -23.66
N GLY A 23 0.99 4.73 -23.69
CA GLY A 23 1.03 5.58 -22.50
C GLY A 23 -0.07 5.24 -21.52
N MET A 24 -1.31 5.09 -22.00
CA MET A 24 -2.46 4.72 -21.18
C MET A 24 -2.29 3.32 -20.58
N ARG A 25 -1.92 2.32 -21.38
CA ARG A 25 -1.66 0.96 -20.89
C ARG A 25 -0.56 0.92 -19.83
N LYS A 26 0.52 1.68 -20.05
CA LYS A 26 1.62 1.80 -19.08
C LYS A 26 1.13 2.44 -17.78
N GLY A 27 0.39 3.55 -17.87
CA GLY A 27 -0.17 4.24 -16.71
C GLY A 27 -1.11 3.36 -15.88
N ILE A 28 -2.01 2.61 -16.52
CA ILE A 28 -2.91 1.67 -15.84
C ILE A 28 -2.09 0.59 -15.12
N ARG A 29 -1.16 -0.06 -15.82
CA ARG A 29 -0.33 -1.12 -15.25
C ARG A 29 0.50 -0.63 -14.05
N GLU A 30 1.15 0.52 -14.18
CA GLU A 30 1.93 1.11 -13.08
C GLU A 30 1.03 1.49 -11.90
N GLY A 31 -0.17 2.01 -12.17
CA GLY A 31 -1.18 2.32 -11.15
C GLY A 31 -1.62 1.07 -10.38
N GLU A 32 -1.96 -0.01 -11.08
CA GLU A 32 -2.37 -1.28 -10.48
C GLU A 32 -1.27 -1.91 -9.62
N VAL A 33 -0.03 -1.97 -10.14
CA VAL A 33 1.12 -2.51 -9.40
C VAL A 33 1.38 -1.70 -8.15
N ARG A 34 1.47 -0.37 -8.28
CA ARG A 34 1.74 0.52 -7.13
C ARG A 34 0.61 0.47 -6.11
N GLY A 35 -0.64 0.45 -6.56
CA GLY A 35 -1.81 0.34 -5.67
C GLY A 35 -1.81 -0.95 -4.89
N ARG A 36 -1.52 -2.08 -5.55
CA ARG A 36 -1.45 -3.40 -4.90
C ARG A 36 -0.30 -3.50 -3.90
N GLU A 37 0.89 -2.99 -4.24
CA GLU A 37 2.04 -3.00 -3.34
C GLU A 37 1.80 -2.14 -2.10
N LYS A 38 1.30 -0.91 -2.28
CA LYS A 38 0.94 -0.02 -1.17
C LYS A 38 -0.12 -0.65 -0.27
N GLY A 39 -1.23 -1.12 -0.85
CA GLY A 39 -2.30 -1.73 -0.06
C GLY A 39 -1.85 -2.99 0.68
N LYS A 40 -0.95 -3.79 0.10
CA LYS A 40 -0.36 -4.94 0.79
C LYS A 40 0.53 -4.50 1.96
N GLN A 41 1.36 -3.48 1.77
CA GLN A 41 2.26 -2.98 2.81
C GLN A 41 1.47 -2.36 3.97
N GLU A 42 0.49 -1.50 3.67
CA GLU A 42 -0.39 -0.87 4.65
C GLU A 42 -1.18 -1.94 5.42
N GLY A 43 -1.77 -2.92 4.72
CA GLY A 43 -2.52 -4.00 5.37
C GLY A 43 -1.66 -4.90 6.26
N LEU A 44 -0.40 -5.17 5.89
CA LEU A 44 0.53 -5.92 6.74
C LEU A 44 0.91 -5.14 8.00
N GLN A 45 1.21 -3.85 7.88
CA GLN A 45 1.56 -3.00 9.03
C GLN A 45 0.36 -2.83 9.99
N GLU A 46 -0.83 -2.57 9.44
CA GLU A 46 -2.05 -2.44 10.25
C GLU A 46 -2.40 -3.77 10.93
N GLY A 47 -2.29 -4.89 10.22
CA GLY A 47 -2.54 -6.21 10.79
C GLY A 47 -1.54 -6.59 11.89
N GLU A 48 -0.26 -6.28 11.70
CA GLU A 48 0.77 -6.52 12.71
C GLU A 48 0.52 -5.67 13.96
N MET A 49 0.22 -4.38 13.81
CA MET A 49 -0.08 -3.49 14.94
C MET A 49 -1.34 -3.95 15.69
N LYS A 50 -2.42 -4.28 14.97
CA LYS A 50 -3.66 -4.81 15.58
C LYS A 50 -3.38 -6.09 16.37
N GLY A 51 -2.62 -7.02 15.80
CA GLY A 51 -2.26 -8.26 16.48
C GLY A 51 -1.47 -8.01 17.77
N ARG A 52 -0.52 -7.06 17.76
CA ARG A 52 0.22 -6.68 18.97
C ARG A 52 -0.69 -6.06 20.04
N MET A 53 -1.62 -5.19 19.65
CA MET A 53 -2.60 -4.59 20.56
C MET A 53 -3.56 -5.63 21.16
N GLU A 54 -4.08 -6.55 20.35
CA GLU A 54 -4.95 -7.64 20.81
C GLU A 54 -4.25 -8.55 21.84
N ILE A 55 -2.98 -8.89 21.57
CA ILE A 55 -2.14 -9.63 22.51
C ILE A 55 -1.98 -8.82 23.81
N ALA A 56 -1.60 -7.54 23.72
CA ALA A 56 -1.40 -6.70 24.89
C ALA A 56 -2.66 -6.60 25.77
N MET A 57 -3.82 -6.33 25.17
CA MET A 57 -5.11 -6.30 25.86
C MET A 57 -5.41 -7.62 26.57
N THR A 58 -5.24 -8.75 25.86
CA THR A 58 -5.50 -10.08 26.43
C THR A 58 -4.60 -10.39 27.63
N LEU A 59 -3.35 -9.92 27.61
CA LEU A 59 -2.40 -10.13 28.72
C LEU A 59 -2.72 -9.23 29.91
N LEU A 60 -3.09 -7.96 29.66
CA LEU A 60 -3.57 -7.04 30.70
C LEU A 60 -4.84 -7.57 31.39
N ASP A 61 -5.80 -8.10 30.62
CA ASP A 61 -7.03 -8.70 31.14
C ASP A 61 -6.75 -9.92 32.04
N LYS A 62 -5.61 -10.59 31.83
CA LYS A 62 -5.12 -11.69 32.68
C LYS A 62 -4.37 -11.21 33.91
N GLY A 63 -4.21 -9.90 34.10
CA GLY A 63 -3.56 -9.29 35.24
C GLY A 63 -2.03 -9.27 35.18
N MET A 64 -1.43 -9.46 34.00
CA MET A 64 0.01 -9.24 33.83
C MET A 64 0.36 -7.76 33.98
N ASP A 65 1.55 -7.48 34.49
CA ASP A 65 2.01 -6.11 34.61
C ASP A 65 2.48 -5.52 33.27
N VAL A 66 2.51 -4.19 33.21
CA VAL A 66 2.80 -3.44 31.98
C VAL A 66 4.18 -3.76 31.41
N SER A 67 5.17 -4.08 32.25
CA SER A 67 6.53 -4.44 31.80
C SER A 67 6.52 -5.79 31.09
N GLU A 68 5.89 -6.81 31.68
CA GLU A 68 5.76 -8.14 31.07
C GLU A 68 4.96 -8.07 29.75
N VAL A 69 3.88 -7.29 29.72
CA VAL A 69 3.07 -7.09 28.51
C VAL A 69 3.89 -6.40 27.41
N SER A 70 4.71 -5.42 27.77
CA SER A 70 5.62 -4.72 26.84
C SER A 70 6.60 -5.68 26.18
N GLU A 71 7.21 -6.57 26.96
CA GLU A 71 8.14 -7.58 26.45
C GLU A 71 7.47 -8.58 25.50
N ILE A 72 6.25 -9.04 25.80
CA ILE A 72 5.56 -10.07 25.00
C ILE A 72 4.92 -9.49 23.74
N SER A 73 4.22 -8.37 23.86
CA SER A 73 3.49 -7.75 22.74
C SER A 73 4.39 -6.95 21.80
N GLY A 74 5.60 -6.58 22.24
CA GLY A 74 6.50 -5.72 21.49
C GLY A 74 5.98 -4.29 21.31
N LEU A 75 5.04 -3.86 22.17
CA LEU A 75 4.61 -2.48 22.33
C LEU A 75 5.38 -1.83 23.46
N SER A 76 5.57 -0.52 23.40
CA SER A 76 6.13 0.24 24.52
C SER A 76 5.14 0.30 25.69
N GLU A 77 5.66 0.46 26.91
CA GLU A 77 4.79 0.68 28.08
C GLU A 77 3.86 1.88 27.91
N GLU A 78 4.28 2.93 27.19
CA GLU A 78 3.44 4.09 26.93
C GLU A 78 2.23 3.74 26.05
N GLU A 79 2.46 2.96 24.98
CA GLU A 79 1.39 2.44 24.13
C GLU A 79 0.43 1.55 24.91
N ILE A 80 0.96 0.66 25.76
CA ILE A 80 0.16 -0.24 26.60
C ILE A 80 -0.68 0.53 27.61
N ARG A 81 -0.11 1.56 28.25
CA ARG A 81 -0.86 2.41 29.19
C ARG A 81 -2.00 3.14 28.49
N LYS A 82 -1.84 3.54 27.22
CA LYS A 82 -2.92 4.14 26.43
C LYS A 82 -4.07 3.15 26.15
N LEU A 83 -3.77 1.86 25.96
CA LEU A 83 -4.78 0.82 25.78
C LEU A 83 -5.65 0.58 27.03
N SER A 84 -5.10 0.84 28.22
CA SER A 84 -5.80 0.63 29.50
C SER A 84 -6.66 1.81 29.94
N ILE A 85 -6.62 2.95 29.23
CA ILE A 85 -7.29 4.20 29.61
C ILE A 85 -8.63 4.41 28.86
N ASP A 86 -8.92 3.60 27.83
CA ASP A 86 -10.25 3.50 27.19
C ASP A 86 -11.10 2.38 27.84
#